data_AF-A0A8E0FLT8-F1
#
_entry.id   AF-A0A8E0FLT8-F1
#
_cell.length_a   1.000
_cell.length_b   1.000
_cell.length_c   1.000
_cell.angle_alpha   90.00
_cell.angle_beta   90.00
_cell.angle_gamma   90.00
#
_symmetry.space_group_name_H-M   'P 1'
#
loop_
_entity.id
_entity.type
_entity.pdbx_description
1 polymer ?
#
loop_
_entity_poly.entity_id
_entity_poly.type
_entity_poly.pdbx_seq_one_letter_code
_entity_poly.pdbx_strand_id
1 'polypeptide(L)' 'MSPKNRTRRTTTRNIRFPNQMIEQINIALDQKGSENFSAWVIESCRRELAADIKYARQLTIKKNDTQYALRWLFI' A
#
# COMPACT_ATOMS: atom_id res chain seq x y z
N MET A 1 -34.43 -11.00 -5.34
CA MET A 1 -33.78 -9.80 -4.75
C MET A 1 -32.30 -10.14 -4.54
N SER A 2 -31.38 -9.40 -5.16
CA SER A 2 -29.94 -9.64 -5.03
C SER A 2 -29.45 -9.14 -3.66
N PRO A 3 -28.62 -9.89 -2.90
CA PRO A 3 -28.13 -9.44 -1.61
C PRO A 3 -27.22 -8.22 -1.80
N LYS A 4 -27.68 -7.04 -1.35
CA LYS A 4 -26.84 -5.84 -1.30
C LYS A 4 -25.64 -6.13 -0.41
N ASN A 5 -24.44 -6.05 -0.99
CA ASN A 5 -23.17 -6.16 -0.27
C ASN A 5 -23.18 -5.17 0.91
N ARG A 6 -23.30 -5.68 2.13
CA ARG A 6 -23.25 -4.87 3.34
C ARG A 6 -21.82 -4.40 3.50
N THR A 7 -21.57 -3.11 3.30
CA THR A 7 -20.27 -2.50 3.59
C THR A 7 -19.90 -2.80 5.05
N ARG A 8 -18.67 -3.31 5.25
CA ARG A 8 -18.12 -3.55 6.60
C ARG A 8 -18.13 -2.25 7.40
N ARG A 9 -18.17 -2.34 8.73
CA ARG A 9 -18.04 -1.17 9.62
C ARG A 9 -16.80 -0.35 9.24
N THR A 10 -17.02 0.88 8.79
CA THR A 10 -15.95 1.84 8.52
C THR A 10 -15.29 2.23 9.84
N THR A 11 -13.96 2.17 9.88
CA THR A 11 -13.18 2.71 11.00
C THR A 11 -12.53 4.00 10.54
N THR A 12 -12.88 5.13 11.15
CA THR A 12 -12.26 6.42 10.88
C THR A 12 -10.88 6.47 11.53
N ARG A 13 -9.85 6.86 10.78
CA ARG A 13 -8.52 7.17 11.32
C ARG A 13 -8.25 8.65 11.12
N ASN A 14 -7.91 9.35 12.20
CA ASN A 14 -7.64 10.78 12.14
C ASN A 14 -6.15 11.01 11.83
N ILE A 15 -5.84 11.18 10.55
CA ILE A 15 -4.50 11.51 10.06
C ILE A 15 -4.50 12.93 9.50
N ARG A 16 -3.40 13.67 9.71
CA ARG A 16 -3.27 15.06 9.28
C ARG A 16 -2.26 15.17 8.15
N PHE A 17 -2.59 15.98 7.16
CA PHE A 17 -1.72 16.35 6.05
C PHE A 17 -1.46 17.86 6.06
N PRO A 18 -0.31 18.32 5.56
CA PRO A 18 -0.11 19.73 5.26
C PRO A 18 -1.14 20.24 4.24
N ASN A 19 -1.62 21.47 4.39
CA ASN A 19 -2.64 22.05 3.51
C ASN A 19 -2.21 22.03 2.03
N GLN A 20 -0.97 22.41 1.74
CA GLN A 20 -0.41 22.38 0.39
C GLN A 20 -0.47 20.97 -0.25
N MET A 21 -0.28 19.92 0.55
CA MET A 21 -0.35 18.55 0.07
C MET A 21 -1.79 18.14 -0.26
N ILE A 22 -2.76 18.57 0.56
CA ILE A 22 -4.19 18.32 0.30
C ILE A 22 -4.61 18.97 -1.02
N GLU A 23 -4.19 20.21 -1.26
CA GLU A 23 -4.47 20.93 -2.51
C GLU A 23 -3.91 20.19 -3.74
N GLN A 24 -2.65 19.77 -3.69
CA GLN A 24 -2.01 19.02 -4.78
C GLN A 24 -2.75 17.71 -5.09
N ILE A 25 -3.19 16.99 -4.05
CA ILE A 25 -3.94 15.75 -4.23
C ILE A 25 -5.32 16.04 -4.86
N ASN A 26 -6.03 17.07 -4.40
CA ASN A 26 -7.34 17.42 -4.95
C ASN A 26 -7.25 17.79 -6.44
N ILE A 27 -6.23 18.54 -6.85
CA ILE A 27 -6.02 18.88 -8.26
C ILE A 27 -5.76 17.61 -9.09
N ALA A 28 -4.91 16.70 -8.60
CA ALA A 28 -4.61 15.45 -9.29
C ALA A 28 -5.84 14.50 -9.37
N LEU A 29 -6.74 14.59 -8.40
CA LEU A 29 -7.99 13.83 -8.35
C LEU A 29 -9.02 14.34 -9.34
N ASP A 30 -9.17 15.67 -9.43
CA ASP A 30 -10.05 16.34 -10.39
C ASP A 30 -9.69 15.97 -11.83
N GLN A 31 -8.39 15.96 -12.14
CA GLN A 31 -7.86 15.53 -13.45
C GLN A 31 -8.14 14.05 -13.78
N LYS A 32 -8.29 13.19 -12.77
CA LYS A 32 -8.57 11.75 -12.93
C LYS A 32 -10.06 11.42 -12.92
N GLY A 33 -10.94 12.38 -12.66
CA GLY A 33 -12.38 12.15 -12.48
C GLY A 33 -12.71 11.29 -11.25
N SER A 34 -11.86 11.33 -10.21
CA SER A 34 -12.08 10.57 -8.96
C SER A 34 -12.38 11.52 -7.81
N GLU A 35 -13.60 11.49 -7.28
CA GLU A 35 -14.05 12.48 -6.29
C GLU A 35 -13.64 12.15 -4.84
N ASN A 36 -13.18 10.93 -4.56
CA ASN A 36 -13.03 10.46 -3.18
C ASN A 36 -11.58 10.51 -2.67
N PHE A 37 -11.19 11.62 -2.04
CA PHE A 37 -9.86 11.81 -1.41
C PHE A 37 -9.47 10.62 -0.52
N SER A 38 -10.36 10.20 0.38
CA SER A 38 -10.11 9.06 1.28
C SER A 38 -9.86 7.75 0.53
N ALA A 39 -10.54 7.52 -0.60
CA ALA A 39 -10.34 6.31 -1.40
C ALA A 39 -8.95 6.32 -2.05
N TRP A 40 -8.51 7.47 -2.56
CA TRP A 40 -7.18 7.63 -3.11
C TRP A 40 -6.08 7.43 -2.07
N VAL A 41 -6.24 8.01 -0.88
CA VAL A 41 -5.28 7.83 0.22
C VAL A 41 -5.16 6.36 0.61
N ILE A 42 -6.29 5.66 0.76
CA ILE A 42 -6.31 4.23 1.10
C ILE A 42 -5.61 3.40 0.02
N GLU A 43 -5.88 3.66 -1.25
CA GLU A 43 -5.29 2.93 -2.38
C GLU A 43 -3.79 3.18 -2.49
N SER A 44 -3.34 4.43 -2.35
CA SER A 44 -1.93 4.79 -2.31
C SER A 44 -1.22 4.06 -1.16
N CYS A 45 -1.79 4.04 0.05
CA CYS A 45 -1.23 3.27 1.15
C CYS A 45 -1.16 1.77 0.86
N ARG A 46 -2.20 1.17 0.25
CA ARG A 46 -2.18 -0.26 -0.11
C ARG A 46 -1.05 -0.61 -1.07
N ARG A 47 -0.78 0.26 -2.05
CA ARG A 47 0.29 0.06 -3.05
C ARG A 47 1.66 0.09 -2.39
N GLU A 48 1.89 1.06 -1.51
CA GLU A 48 3.16 1.19 -0.78
C GLU A 48 3.40 -0.04 0.11
N LEU A 49 2.41 -0.41 0.93
CA LEU A 49 2.48 -1.60 1.78
C LEU A 49 2.72 -2.89 0.97
N ALA A 50 2.08 -3.03 -0.19
CA ALA A 50 2.30 -4.19 -1.06
C ALA A 50 3.71 -4.21 -1.65
N ALA A 51 4.26 -3.05 -2.03
CA ALA A 51 5.63 -2.90 -2.51
C ALA A 51 6.64 -3.25 -1.41
N ASP A 52 6.44 -2.74 -0.19
CA ASP A 52 7.27 -3.05 0.98
C ASP A 52 7.26 -4.55 1.29
N ILE A 53 6.09 -5.18 1.31
CA ILE A 53 5.97 -6.63 1.52
C ILE A 53 6.69 -7.40 0.42
N LYS A 54 6.57 -6.97 -0.84
CA LYS A 54 7.25 -7.60 -1.97
C LYS A 54 8.77 -7.45 -1.85
N TYR A 55 9.26 -6.29 -1.42
CA TYR A 55 10.67 -6.04 -1.19
C TYR A 55 11.21 -6.87 -0.03
N ALA A 56 10.53 -6.90 1.11
CA ALA A 56 10.88 -7.71 2.27
C ALA A 56 10.96 -9.21 1.92
N ARG A 57 9.97 -9.73 1.16
CA ARG A 57 9.98 -11.11 0.67
C ARG A 57 11.20 -11.41 -0.20
N GLN A 58 11.56 -10.51 -1.12
CA GLN A 58 12.74 -10.67 -1.96
C GLN A 58 14.04 -10.70 -1.14
N LEU A 59 14.17 -9.84 -0.13
CA LEU A 59 15.32 -9.84 0.76
C LEU A 59 15.44 -11.16 1.54
N THR A 60 14.33 -11.70 2.06
CA THR A 60 14.35 -13.00 2.73
C THR A 60 14.75 -14.15 1.80
N ILE A 61 14.29 -14.16 0.54
CA ILE A 61 14.68 -15.18 -0.44
C ILE A 61 16.19 -15.10 -0.71
N LYS A 62 16.71 -13.90 -1.00
CA LYS A 62 18.16 -13.70 -1.21
C LYS A 62 19.00 -14.10 -0.01
N LYS A 63 18.53 -13.83 1.22
CA LYS A 63 19.21 -14.24 2.46
C LYS A 63 19.25 -15.76 2.59
N ASN A 64 18.16 -16.44 2.27
CA ASN A 64 18.12 -17.90 2.31
C ASN A 64 19.05 -18.48 1.24
N ASP A 65 19.01 -17.98 0.00
CA ASP A 65 19.88 -18.44 -1.09
C ASP A 65 21.37 -18.25 -0.77
N THR A 66 21.74 -17.08 -0.22
CA THR A 66 23.12 -16.82 0.23
C THR A 66 23.52 -17.70 1.41
N GLN A 67 22.62 -17.96 2.36
CA GLN A 67 22.88 -18.89 3.46
C GLN A 67 23.11 -20.32 2.95
N TYR A 68 22.30 -20.80 1.99
CA TYR A 68 22.50 -22.11 1.38
C TYR A 68 23.79 -22.17 0.59
N ALA A 69 24.13 -21.14 -0.20
CA ALA A 69 25.39 -21.07 -0.95
C ALA A 69 26.62 -21.05 -0.02
N LEU A 70 26.60 -20.28 1.06
CA LEU A 70 27.67 -20.26 2.06
C LEU A 70 27.80 -21.61 2.78
N ARG A 71 26.68 -22.31 3.04
CA ARG A 71 26.70 -23.65 3.63
C ARG A 71 27.41 -24.68 2.75
N TRP A 72 27.35 -24.54 1.42
CA TRP A 72 28.07 -25.40 0.47
C TRP A 72 29.57 -25.07 0.33
N LEU A 73 30.00 -23.88 0.76
CA LEU A 73 31.41 -23.45 0.69
C LEU A 73 32.28 -23.98 1.84
N PHE A 74 31.67 -24.53 2.89
CA PHE A 74 32.35 -25.10 4.06
C PHE A 74 32.25 -26.63 4.14
N ILE A 75 31.91 -27.28 3.03
CA ILE A 75 31.96 -28.74 2.83
C ILE A 75 32.99 -29.02 1.74
#